data_AF-A0A1I0DNE9-F1
#
_entry.id   AF-A0A1I0DNE9-F1
#
_cell.length_a   1.000
_cell.length_b   1.000
_cell.length_c   1.000
_cell.angle_alpha   90.00
_cell.angle_beta   90.00
_cell.angle_gamma   90.00
#
_symmetry.space_group_name_H-M   'P 1'
#
loop_
_entity.id
_entity.type
_entity.pdbx_description
1 polymer ?
#
loop_
_entity_poly.entity_id
_entity_poly.type
_entity_poly.pdbx_seq_one_letter_code
_entity_poly.pdbx_strand_id
1 'polypeptide(L)'
;MARTKTQKAIRKADLSGLRCPEQNRRSNEDFGAISQHTRLTPTKRQQLNKMKHKERIYNEDGAPFLCPIIVWRPGFTLRES
;
A
#
# COMPACT_ATOMS: atom_id res chain seq x y z
N MET A 1 -29.98 8.28 2.81
CA MET A 1 -29.55 7.73 4.13
C MET A 1 -30.49 8.21 5.22
N ALA A 2 -30.87 7.33 6.13
CA ALA A 2 -31.54 7.75 7.35
C ALA A 2 -30.54 8.44 8.29
N ARG A 3 -30.95 9.51 8.96
CA ARG A 3 -30.13 10.20 9.98
C ARG A 3 -29.99 9.33 11.22
N THR A 4 -28.82 9.37 11.86
CA THR A 4 -28.58 8.69 13.13
C THR A 4 -29.41 9.32 14.25
N LYS A 5 -29.63 8.57 15.33
CA LYS A 5 -30.39 9.05 16.50
C LYS A 5 -29.75 10.30 17.11
N THR A 6 -28.42 10.35 17.19
CA THR A 6 -27.63 11.48 17.70
C THR A 6 -27.85 12.75 16.88
N GLN A 7 -27.80 12.67 15.54
CA GLN A 7 -28.07 13.81 14.67
C GLN A 7 -29.49 14.35 14.81
N LYS A 8 -30.46 13.46 15.06
CA LYS A 8 -31.85 13.88 15.34
C LYS A 8 -31.99 14.56 16.70
N ALA A 9 -31.26 14.10 17.72
CA ALA A 9 -31.27 14.69 19.05
C ALA A 9 -30.68 16.11 19.06
N ILE A 10 -29.51 16.29 18.44
CA ILE A 10 -28.86 17.61 18.29
C ILE A 10 -29.81 18.58 17.58
N ARG A 11 -30.39 18.18 16.44
CA ARG A 11 -31.32 19.03 15.70
C ARG A 11 -32.56 19.42 16.49
N LYS A 12 -33.12 18.51 17.31
CA LYS A 12 -34.27 18.84 18.16
C LYS A 12 -33.89 19.86 19.22
N ALA A 13 -32.71 19.73 19.81
CA ALA A 13 -32.19 20.66 20.81
C ALA A 13 -31.95 22.06 20.21
N ASP A 14 -31.37 22.13 19.00
CA ASP A 14 -31.16 23.39 18.26
C ASP A 14 -32.48 24.11 17.99
N LEU A 15 -33.54 23.36 17.63
CA LEU A 15 -34.87 23.91 17.36
C LEU A 15 -35.57 24.41 18.62
N SER A 16 -35.39 23.73 19.75
CA SER A 16 -36.03 24.14 21.02
C SER A 16 -35.18 25.13 21.82
N GLY A 17 -34.00 25.53 21.34
CA GLY A 17 -33.05 26.36 22.08
C GLY A 17 -32.51 25.69 23.35
N LEU A 18 -32.67 24.37 23.47
CA LEU A 18 -32.19 23.60 24.61
C LEU A 18 -30.80 23.05 24.32
N ARG A 19 -30.01 22.83 25.36
CA ARG A 19 -28.71 22.15 25.25
C ARG A 19 -28.90 20.66 25.39
N CYS A 20 -28.25 19.87 24.53
CA CYS A 20 -28.20 18.42 24.67
C CYS A 20 -26.78 17.93 24.98
N PRO A 21 -26.60 16.83 25.74
CA PRO A 21 -25.28 16.30 26.07
C PRO A 21 -24.44 15.95 24.84
N GLU A 22 -25.08 15.54 23.75
CA GLU A 22 -24.43 15.19 22.49
C GLU A 22 -23.70 16.37 21.85
N GLN A 23 -24.18 17.61 22.03
CA GLN A 23 -23.51 18.82 21.54
C GLN A 23 -22.20 19.12 22.28
N ASN A 24 -22.00 18.57 23.48
CA ASN A 24 -20.77 18.78 24.27
C ASN A 24 -19.72 17.69 24.01
N ARG A 25 -20.06 16.66 23.23
CA ARG A 25 -19.08 15.64 22.87
C ARG A 25 -18.07 16.24 21.90
N ARG A 26 -16.78 16.06 22.20
CA ARG A 26 -15.71 16.40 21.24
C ARG A 26 -15.98 15.67 19.93
N SER A 27 -16.08 16.45 18.86
CA SER A 27 -16.41 15.96 17.54
C SER A 27 -15.13 15.73 16.73
N ASN A 28 -15.28 15.08 15.58
CA ASN A 28 -14.14 14.91 14.68
C ASN A 28 -13.64 16.25 14.11
N GLU A 29 -14.44 17.32 14.17
CA GLU A 29 -14.01 18.66 13.78
C GLU A 29 -12.92 19.18 14.73
N ASP A 30 -13.02 18.88 16.03
CA ASP A 30 -12.04 19.29 17.05
C ASP A 30 -10.68 18.61 16.85
N PHE A 31 -10.65 17.46 16.19
CA PHE A 31 -9.46 16.66 15.92
C PHE A 31 -9.11 16.57 14.43
N GLY A 32 -9.81 17.34 13.58
CA GLY A 32 -9.77 17.21 12.13
C GLY A 32 -8.51 17.75 11.47
N ALA A 33 -7.66 18.46 12.22
CA ALA A 33 -6.40 19.01 11.73
C ALA A 33 -5.44 17.91 11.22
N ILE A 34 -5.50 16.71 11.81
CA ILE A 34 -4.73 15.55 11.35
C ILE A 34 -5.47 14.25 11.68
N SER A 35 -5.43 13.28 10.76
CA SER A 35 -6.02 11.97 11.01
C SER A 35 -5.33 11.26 12.18
N GLN A 36 -6.11 10.83 13.17
CA GLN A 36 -5.62 10.21 14.41
C GLN A 36 -5.22 8.72 14.28
N HIS A 37 -5.36 8.12 13.10
CA HIS A 37 -5.03 6.71 12.95
C HIS A 37 -3.52 6.46 13.08
N THR A 38 -3.13 5.34 13.68
CA THR A 38 -1.74 4.91 13.68
C THR A 38 -1.28 4.67 12.25
N ARG A 39 -0.15 5.26 11.86
CA ARG A 39 0.49 5.02 10.57
C ARG A 39 1.47 3.88 10.75
N LEU A 40 1.18 2.74 10.11
CA LEU A 40 2.06 1.59 10.12
C LEU A 40 2.88 1.55 8.85
N THR A 41 4.18 1.28 8.98
CA THR A 41 5.05 1.01 7.84
C THR A 41 4.66 -0.33 7.21
N PRO A 42 4.71 -0.45 5.87
CA PRO A 42 4.33 -1.69 5.19
C PRO A 42 5.25 -2.84 5.62
N THR A 43 4.67 -4.04 5.74
CA THR A 43 5.42 -5.24 6.13
C THR A 43 6.37 -5.70 5.02
N LYS A 44 7.35 -6.54 5.35
CA LYS A 44 8.29 -7.12 4.38
C LYS A 44 7.58 -7.76 3.18
N ARG A 45 6.50 -8.50 3.43
CA ARG A 45 5.70 -9.14 2.36
C ARG A 45 5.03 -8.10 1.45
N GLN A 46 4.49 -7.03 2.03
CA GLN A 46 3.86 -5.94 1.27
C GLN A 46 4.90 -5.14 0.45
N GLN A 47 6.12 -4.98 0.98
CA GLN A 47 7.19 -4.29 0.26
C GLN A 47 7.76 -5.12 -0.90
N LEU A 48 8.03 -6.41 -0.70
CA LEU A 48 8.59 -7.28 -1.75
C LEU A 48 7.62 -7.50 -2.92
N ASN A 49 6.33 -7.62 -2.62
CA ASN A 49 5.29 -7.77 -3.65
C ASN A 49 4.91 -6.44 -4.31
N LYS A 50 5.42 -5.30 -3.82
CA LYS A 50 5.13 -4.00 -4.40
C LYS A 50 6.00 -3.79 -5.64
N MET A 51 5.43 -4.04 -6.81
CA MET A 51 6.01 -3.62 -8.09
C MET A 51 5.90 -2.09 -8.24
N LYS A 52 6.78 -1.35 -7.56
CA LYS A 52 6.77 0.12 -7.57
C LYS A 52 7.27 0.70 -8.89
N HIS A 53 8.35 0.14 -9.42
CA HIS A 53 8.95 0.55 -10.69
C HIS A 53 8.89 -0.66 -11.62
N LYS A 54 8.04 -0.57 -12.65
CA LYS A 54 7.94 -1.59 -13.70
C LYS A 54 9.05 -1.31 -14.71
N GLU A 55 10.28 -1.64 -14.34
CA GLU A 55 11.34 -1.71 -15.33
C GLU A 55 10.95 -2.74 -16.38
N ARG A 56 11.05 -2.37 -17.65
CA ARG A 56 10.84 -3.32 -18.75
C ARG A 56 12.00 -4.30 -18.68
N ILE A 57 11.72 -5.53 -18.23
CA ILE A 57 12.70 -6.63 -18.24
C ILE A 57 13.15 -6.95 -19.67
N TYR A 58 12.43 -6.45 -20.67
CA TYR A 58 12.76 -6.53 -22.08
C TYR A 58 13.52 -5.28 -22.50
N ASN A 59 14.85 -5.42 -22.63
CA ASN A 59 15.54 -4.71 -23.70
C ASN A 59 14.88 -5.15 -25.01
N GLU A 60 14.64 -4.21 -25.91
CA GLU A 60 13.92 -4.43 -27.16
C GLU A 60 14.55 -5.48 -28.10
N ASP A 61 15.70 -6.10 -27.78
CA ASP A 61 16.30 -7.22 -28.54
C ASP A 61 17.27 -8.09 -27.71
N GLY A 62 16.83 -8.81 -26.67
CA GLY A 62 17.70 -9.84 -26.08
C GLY A 62 17.25 -10.43 -24.74
N ALA A 63 17.01 -11.74 -24.73
CA ALA A 63 16.59 -12.52 -23.57
C ALA A 63 17.65 -12.52 -22.43
N PRO A 64 17.26 -12.35 -21.15
CA PRO A 64 18.20 -12.26 -20.03
C PRO A 64 18.69 -13.63 -19.49
N PHE A 65 18.68 -14.70 -20.30
CA PHE A 65 19.08 -16.05 -19.88
C PHE A 65 20.05 -16.74 -20.85
N LEU A 66 20.94 -16.00 -21.50
CA LEU A 66 22.10 -16.61 -22.13
C LEU A 66 23.26 -16.67 -21.13
N CYS A 67 23.20 -17.64 -20.22
CA CYS A 67 24.43 -18.16 -19.63
C CYS A 67 25.24 -18.77 -20.78
N PRO A 68 26.45 -18.29 -21.13
CA PRO A 68 27.34 -19.10 -21.92
C PRO A 68 27.73 -20.27 -21.01
N ILE A 69 27.09 -21.42 -21.22
CA ILE A 69 27.62 -22.69 -20.75
C ILE A 69 28.92 -22.87 -21.53
N ILE A 70 30.01 -22.39 -20.94
CA ILE A 70 31.36 -22.65 -21.39
C ILE A 70 31.50 -24.17 -21.36
N VAL A 71 31.56 -24.76 -22.55
CA VAL A 71 31.81 -26.18 -22.76
C VAL A 71 33.22 -26.47 -22.30
N TRP A 72 33.39 -26.94 -21.06
CA TRP A 72 34.65 -27.52 -20.62
C TRP A 72 34.62 -29.01 -21.01
N ARG A 73 35.17 -29.34 -22.18
CA ARG A 73 35.40 -30.73 -22.60
C ARG A 73 36.86 -31.11 -22.28
N PRO A 74 37.14 -31.96 -21.29
CA PRO A 74 38.49 -32.48 -21.08
C PRO A 74 38.71 -33.65 -22.04
N GLY A 75 39.81 -33.62 -22.80
CA GLY A 75 40.21 -34.73 -23.66
C GLY A 75 40.71 -34.31 -25.03
N PHE A 76 41.76 -33.49 -25.07
CA PHE A 76 42.55 -33.28 -26.28
C PHE A 76 43.71 -34.29 -26.25
N THR A 77 43.56 -35.43 -26.93
CA THR A 77 44.64 -36.40 -27.11
C THR A 77 45.34 -36.15 -28.45
N LEU A 78 46.61 -35.74 -28.38
CA LEU A 78 47.57 -35.85 -29.48
C LEU A 78 47.66 -37.32 -29.92
N ARG A 79 47.48 -37.59 -31.21
CA ARG A 79 47.92 -38.83 -31.85
C ARG A 79 48.58 -38.50 -33.17
N GLU A 80 49.80 -39.01 -33.30
CA GLU A 80 50.81 -38.82 -34.33
C GLU A 80 50.33 -39.19 -35.75
N SER A 81 50.86 -38.49 -36.74
CA SER A 81 51.09 -38.94 -38.13
C SER A 81 52.23 -38.14 -38.71
#